data_AF-A0A2H0YXC9-F1
#
_entry.id   AF-A0A2H0YXC9-F1
#
_cell.length_a   1.000
_cell.length_b   1.000
_cell.length_c   1.000
_cell.angle_alpha   90.00
_cell.angle_beta   90.00
_cell.angle_gamma   90.00
#
_symmetry.space_group_name_H-M   'P 1'
#
loop_
_entity.id
_entity.type
_entity.pdbx_description
1 polymer ?
#
loop_
_entity_poly.entity_id
_entity_poly.type
_entity_poly.pdbx_seq_one_letter_code
_entity_poly.pdbx_strand_id
1 'polypeptide(L)'
;MSKLSEDDVKLFYKLMHALLFYANKKFNTIKNISTKEDFFKRDIQETVPLRDKIYKNPQVFDDFAKENPENFSKGELDIILSWKKFKQGEFFLAKHTKEYSV
;
A
#
# COMPACT_ATOMS: atom_id res chain seq x y z
N MET A 1 -12.25 -17.93 -3.20
CA MET A 1 -11.72 -16.55 -3.08
C MET A 1 -12.25 -15.76 -4.27
N SER A 2 -13.03 -14.71 -4.03
CA SER A 2 -13.44 -13.79 -5.10
C SER A 2 -12.21 -13.00 -5.55
N LYS A 3 -11.90 -13.06 -6.84
CA LYS A 3 -10.88 -12.21 -7.46
C LYS A 3 -11.43 -10.77 -7.48
N LEU A 4 -10.60 -9.78 -7.13
CA LEU A 4 -10.96 -8.38 -7.30
C LEU A 4 -11.26 -8.08 -8.78
N SER A 5 -12.16 -7.13 -9.04
CA SER A 5 -12.36 -6.64 -10.40
C SER A 5 -11.08 -5.97 -10.92
N GLU A 6 -10.92 -5.87 -12.24
CA GLU A 6 -9.75 -5.19 -12.80
C GLU A 6 -9.68 -3.72 -12.36
N ASP A 7 -10.82 -3.08 -12.19
CA ASP A 7 -10.89 -1.68 -11.76
C ASP A 7 -10.49 -1.53 -10.29
N ASP A 8 -10.91 -2.46 -9.42
CA ASP A 8 -10.46 -2.46 -8.02
C ASP A 8 -8.95 -2.70 -7.92
N VAL A 9 -8.39 -3.56 -8.77
CA VAL A 9 -6.95 -3.81 -8.83
C VAL A 9 -6.20 -2.54 -9.26
N LYS A 10 -6.65 -1.87 -10.32
CA LYS A 10 -6.07 -0.59 -10.77
C LYS A 10 -6.17 0.48 -9.69
N LEU A 11 -7.31 0.57 -9.01
CA LEU A 11 -7.53 1.50 -7.92
C LEU A 11 -6.58 1.22 -6.75
N PHE A 12 -6.44 -0.04 -6.33
CA PHE A 12 -5.51 -0.43 -5.29
C PHE A 12 -4.08 0.02 -5.61
N TYR A 13 -3.58 -0.28 -6.82
CA TYR A 13 -2.23 0.10 -7.21
C TYR A 13 -2.06 1.61 -7.23
N LYS A 14 -3.01 2.36 -7.80
CA LYS A 14 -3.00 3.84 -7.81
C LYS A 14 -2.82 4.41 -6.39
N LEU A 15 -3.64 3.96 -5.45
CA LEU A 15 -3.65 4.47 -4.08
C LEU A 15 -2.39 4.05 -3.30
N MET A 16 -2.01 2.77 -3.41
CA MET A 16 -0.83 2.21 -2.71
C MET A 16 0.46 2.90 -3.17
N HIS A 17 0.60 3.06 -4.48
CA HIS A 17 1.75 3.71 -5.08
C HIS A 17 1.91 5.18 -4.66
N ALA A 18 0.82 5.94 -4.64
CA ALA A 18 0.86 7.32 -4.18
C ALA A 18 1.26 7.43 -2.71
N LEU A 19 0.71 6.55 -1.86
CA LEU A 19 1.03 6.51 -0.43
C LEU A 19 2.50 6.15 -0.19
N LEU A 20 3.04 5.15 -0.90
CA LEU A 20 4.45 4.76 -0.80
C LEU A 20 5.38 5.88 -1.26
N PHE A 21 5.06 6.56 -2.36
CA PHE A 21 5.84 7.68 -2.86
C PHE A 21 5.84 8.86 -1.88
N TYR A 22 4.67 9.18 -1.30
CA TYR A 22 4.55 10.17 -0.23
C TYR A 22 5.41 9.81 1.00
N ALA A 23 5.33 8.56 1.45
CA ALA A 23 6.17 8.08 2.54
C ALA A 23 7.67 8.16 2.18
N ASN A 24 8.05 7.92 0.92
CA ASN A 24 9.43 8.07 0.50
C ASN A 24 9.91 9.52 0.54
N LYS A 25 9.07 10.48 0.14
CA LYS A 25 9.39 11.92 0.30
C LYS A 25 9.59 12.30 1.76
N LYS A 26 8.79 11.73 2.67
CA LYS A 26 8.86 12.03 4.11
C LYS A 26 10.07 11.39 4.81
N PHE A 27 10.42 10.16 4.44
CA PHE A 27 11.43 9.36 5.15
C PHE A 27 12.74 9.15 4.40
N ASN A 28 12.81 9.58 3.14
CA ASN A 28 13.96 9.44 2.23
C ASN A 28 14.58 8.02 2.26
N THR A 29 13.73 6.99 2.13
CA THR A 29 14.12 5.59 2.35
C THR A 29 14.82 5.00 1.14
N ILE A 30 14.20 5.15 -0.03
CA ILE A 30 14.77 4.74 -1.31
C ILE A 30 15.36 5.98 -1.96
N LYS A 31 16.68 5.94 -2.15
CA LYS A 31 17.46 7.02 -2.76
C LYS A 31 17.30 7.01 -4.28
N ASN A 32 17.67 8.12 -4.91
CA ASN A 32 17.66 8.30 -6.36
C ASN A 32 16.27 8.14 -6.99
N ILE A 33 15.23 8.57 -6.27
CA ILE A 33 13.86 8.64 -6.78
C ILE A 33 13.46 10.11 -6.75
N SER A 34 13.39 10.72 -7.93
CA SER A 34 13.03 12.13 -8.09
C SER A 34 11.58 12.28 -8.55
N THR A 35 11.02 11.26 -9.22
CA THR A 35 9.68 11.30 -9.82
C THR A 35 8.87 10.07 -9.44
N LYS A 36 7.54 10.14 -9.64
CA LYS A 36 6.64 8.99 -9.42
C LYS A 36 6.88 7.92 -10.48
N GLU A 37 7.19 8.33 -11.70
CA GLU A 37 7.48 7.46 -12.82
C GLU A 37 8.71 6.61 -12.55
N ASP A 38 9.75 7.18 -11.93
CA ASP A 38 10.93 6.42 -11.50
C ASP A 38 10.59 5.46 -10.35
N PHE A 39 9.70 5.87 -9.45
CA PHE A 39 9.22 5.02 -8.37
C PHE A 39 8.44 3.80 -8.89
N PHE A 40 7.55 3.98 -9.88
CA PHE A 40 6.72 2.91 -10.44
C PHE A 40 7.49 1.89 -11.28
N LYS A 41 8.70 2.23 -11.72
CA LYS A 41 9.59 1.29 -12.43
C LYS A 41 10.37 0.38 -11.48
N ARG A 42 10.36 0.65 -10.18
CA ARG A 42 11.08 -0.17 -9.20
C ARG A 42 10.40 -1.50 -8.99
N ASP A 43 11.20 -2.51 -8.67
CA ASP A 43 10.68 -3.79 -8.22
C ASP A 43 9.88 -3.61 -6.93
N ILE A 44 8.80 -4.35 -6.78
CA ILE A 44 7.95 -4.32 -5.59
C ILE A 44 8.75 -4.63 -4.31
N GLN A 45 9.79 -5.48 -4.40
CA GLN A 45 10.68 -5.79 -3.28
C GLN A 45 11.44 -4.57 -2.79
N GLU A 46 11.78 -3.62 -3.67
CA GLU A 46 12.44 -2.37 -3.27
C GLU A 46 11.52 -1.48 -2.43
N THR A 47 10.20 -1.64 -2.55
CA THR A 47 9.19 -0.86 -1.80
C THR A 47 8.91 -1.42 -0.40
N VAL A 48 9.37 -2.64 -0.09
CA VAL A 48 9.14 -3.30 1.21
C VAL A 48 9.60 -2.44 2.40
N PRO A 49 10.81 -1.83 2.39
CA PRO A 49 11.25 -0.97 3.49
C PRO A 49 10.35 0.26 3.72
N LEU A 50 9.73 0.79 2.66
CA LEU A 50 8.77 1.90 2.78
C LEU A 50 7.48 1.45 3.43
N ARG A 51 6.94 0.31 2.99
CA ARG A 51 5.74 -0.29 3.60
C ARG A 51 5.96 -0.53 5.09
N ASP A 52 7.10 -1.08 5.48
CA ASP A 52 7.42 -1.34 6.88
C ASP A 52 7.54 -0.03 7.69
N LYS A 53 8.08 1.05 7.10
CA LYS A 53 8.08 2.38 7.72
C LYS A 53 6.67 2.94 7.91
N ILE A 54 5.78 2.76 6.94
CA ILE A 54 4.37 3.18 7.05
C ILE A 54 3.71 2.46 8.24
N TYR A 55 3.89 1.15 8.37
CA TYR A 55 3.31 0.39 9.49
C TYR A 55 3.89 0.78 10.85
N LYS A 56 5.18 1.14 10.91
CA LYS A 56 5.78 1.71 12.13
C LYS A 56 5.30 3.13 12.44
N ASN A 57 4.75 3.85 11.47
CA ASN A 57 4.33 5.25 11.59
C ASN A 57 2.92 5.44 11.01
N PRO A 58 1.87 4.89 11.64
CA PRO A 58 0.51 4.92 11.10
C PRO A 58 -0.08 6.32 10.92
N GLN A 59 0.53 7.35 11.52
CA GLN A 59 0.18 8.76 11.28
C GLN A 59 0.33 9.17 9.81
N VAL A 60 1.18 8.47 9.05
CA VAL A 60 1.37 8.71 7.60
C VAL A 60 0.07 8.59 6.82
N PHE A 61 -0.85 7.70 7.21
CA PHE A 61 -2.16 7.58 6.56
C PHE A 61 -3.00 8.85 6.72
N ASP A 62 -3.03 9.42 7.93
CA ASP A 62 -3.80 10.65 8.18
C ASP A 62 -3.13 11.86 7.53
N ASP A 63 -1.80 11.94 7.59
CA ASP A 63 -1.05 13.03 6.98
C ASP A 63 -1.23 13.05 5.46
N PHE A 64 -1.15 11.87 4.82
CA PHE A 64 -1.42 11.74 3.39
C PHE A 64 -2.85 12.19 3.04
N ALA A 65 -3.85 11.75 3.80
CA ALA A 65 -5.24 12.11 3.53
C ALA A 65 -5.53 13.60 3.76
N LYS A 66 -4.86 14.22 4.74
CA LYS A 66 -4.99 15.64 5.05
C LYS A 66 -4.31 16.52 4.01
N GLU A 67 -3.09 16.17 3.60
CA GLU A 67 -2.34 16.94 2.60
C GLU A 67 -2.86 16.73 1.18
N ASN A 68 -3.42 15.54 0.91
CA ASN A 68 -4.02 15.14 -0.36
C ASN A 68 -3.21 15.57 -1.62
N PRO A 69 -1.91 15.20 -1.72
CA PRO A 69 -1.03 15.70 -2.77
C PRO A 69 -1.44 15.28 -4.19
N GLU A 70 -2.27 14.23 -4.31
CA GLU A 70 -2.79 13.72 -5.59
C GLU A 70 -4.19 14.23 -5.93
N ASN A 71 -4.78 15.07 -5.06
CA ASN A 71 -6.15 15.55 -5.18
C ASN A 71 -7.17 14.40 -5.34
N PHE A 72 -6.99 13.32 -4.56
CA PHE A 72 -7.90 12.18 -4.54
C PHE A 72 -9.27 12.57 -4.00
N SER A 73 -10.28 11.86 -4.49
CA SER A 73 -11.66 11.99 -4.03
C SER A 73 -11.80 11.51 -2.58
N LYS A 74 -12.88 11.93 -1.91
CA LYS A 74 -13.17 11.48 -0.54
C LYS A 74 -13.21 9.96 -0.42
N GLY A 75 -13.84 9.26 -1.37
CA GLY A 75 -13.92 7.80 -1.35
C GLY A 75 -12.56 7.12 -1.47
N GLU A 76 -11.67 7.66 -2.30
CA GLU A 76 -10.29 7.18 -2.41
C GLU A 76 -9.48 7.40 -1.13
N LEU A 77 -9.65 8.56 -0.49
CA LEU A 77 -9.03 8.85 0.80
C LEU A 77 -9.57 7.95 1.92
N ASP A 78 -10.87 7.67 1.93
CA ASP A 78 -11.50 6.76 2.89
C ASP A 78 -10.94 5.34 2.76
N ILE A 79 -10.65 4.87 1.54
CA ILE A 79 -9.97 3.58 1.32
C ILE A 79 -8.57 3.60 1.96
N ILE A 80 -7.77 4.65 1.72
CA ILE A 80 -6.43 4.76 2.31
C ILE A 80 -6.48 4.79 3.85
N LEU A 81 -7.41 5.58 4.42
CA LEU A 81 -7.61 5.66 5.86
C LEU A 81 -8.08 4.32 6.46
N SER A 82 -8.84 3.52 5.71
CA SER A 82 -9.24 2.18 6.15
C SER A 82 -8.03 1.26 6.39
N TRP A 83 -6.94 1.43 5.63
CA TRP A 83 -5.72 0.63 5.76
C TRP A 83 -4.96 0.89 7.06
N LYS A 84 -5.18 2.03 7.73
CA LYS A 84 -4.62 2.34 9.06
C LYS A 84 -5.03 1.32 10.12
N LYS A 85 -6.14 0.60 9.92
CA LYS A 85 -6.63 -0.47 10.82
C LYS A 85 -5.95 -1.83 10.59
N PHE A 86 -4.76 -1.83 9.97
CA PHE A 86 -4.02 -3.05 9.67
C PHE A 86 -3.73 -3.90 10.92
N LYS A 87 -3.50 -5.19 10.69
CA LYS A 87 -3.03 -6.13 11.71
C LYS A 87 -1.64 -6.62 11.29
N GLN A 88 -0.67 -6.48 12.19
CA GLN A 88 0.68 -6.96 11.99
C GLN A 88 0.89 -8.25 12.80
N GLY A 89 1.44 -9.27 12.15
CA GLY A 89 1.67 -10.58 12.74
C GLY A 89 2.02 -11.59 11.65
N GLU A 90 2.32 -12.81 12.07
CA GLU A 90 2.47 -13.93 11.15
C GLU A 90 1.10 -14.52 10.86
N PHE A 91 0.78 -14.63 9.57
CA PHE A 91 -0.47 -15.22 9.11
C PHE A 91 -0.14 -16.39 8.19
N PHE A 92 -0.85 -17.50 8.35
CA PHE A 92 -0.68 -18.70 7.54
C PHE A 92 -1.88 -18.85 6.61
N LEU A 93 -1.60 -18.96 5.30
CA LEU A 93 -2.64 -19.30 4.32
C LEU A 93 -2.62 -20.82 4.10
N ALA A 94 -3.51 -21.53 4.79
CA ALA A 94 -3.69 -22.96 4.61
C ALA A 94 -4.74 -23.24 3.52
N LYS A 95 -4.34 -23.93 2.46
CA LYS A 95 -5.28 -24.47 1.47
C LYS A 95 -5.71 -25.87 1.90
N HIS A 96 -6.98 -26.03 2.24
CA HIS A 96 -7.56 -27.35 2.51
C HIS A 96 -7.97 -28.03 1.20
N THR A 97 -7.37 -29.18 0.88
CA THR A 97 -7.70 -29.99 -0.30
C THR A 97 -8.28 -31.33 0.13
N LYS A 98 -9.50 -31.64 -0.34
CA LYS A 98 -10.26 -32.84 0.05
C LYS A 98 -9.53 -34.17 -0.21
N GLU A 99 -8.59 -34.21 -1.15
CA GLU A 99 -7.95 -35.47 -1.60
C GLU A 99 -7.13 -36.21 -0.53
N TYR A 100 -6.78 -35.56 0.58
CA TYR A 100 -5.97 -36.17 1.66
C TYR A 100 -6.43 -35.76 3.07
N SER A 101 -7.70 -35.38 3.21
CA SER A 101 -8.28 -35.01 4.51
C SER A 101 -9.12 -36.19 5.02
N VAL A 102 -8.80 -36.73 6.20
CA VAL A 102 -9.60 -37.78 6.88
C VAL A 102 -10.77 -37.16 7.62
#